data_AF-T5KNQ4-F1
#
_entry.id   AF-T5KNQ4-F1
#
_cell.length_a   1.000
_cell.length_b   1.000
_cell.length_c   1.000
_cell.angle_alpha   90.00
_cell.angle_beta   90.00
_cell.angle_gamma   90.00
#
_symmetry.space_group_name_H-M   'P 1'
#
loop_
_entity.id
_entity.type
_entity.pdbx_description
1 polymer ?
#
loop_
_entity_poly.entity_id
_entity_poly.type
_entity_poly.pdbx_seq_one_letter_code
_entity_poly.pdbx_strand_id
1 'polypeptide(L)'
;MKTFTEAVETFLTDAADWLADEDSPAVVFLEQTAAQLDTKMTPALLSQFGLTYRSLLKKKPVKVEQEDELAKALAEAEQDQ
;
A
#
# COMPACT_ATOMS: atom_id res chain seq x y z
N MET A 1 12.98 17.96 5.28
CA MET A 1 11.78 17.83 4.44
C MET A 1 11.93 16.51 3.73
N LYS A 2 10.99 15.56 3.89
CA LYS A 2 11.12 14.27 3.19
C LYS A 2 10.88 14.49 1.70
N THR A 3 11.74 13.94 0.85
CA THR A 3 11.55 13.94 -0.60
C THR A 3 10.57 12.84 -1.02
N PHE A 4 10.07 12.89 -2.25
CA PHE A 4 9.24 11.83 -2.81
C PHE A 4 10.03 10.53 -2.92
N THR A 5 11.32 10.58 -3.25
CA THR A 5 12.19 9.40 -3.26
C THR A 5 12.26 8.73 -1.88
N GLU A 6 12.52 9.51 -0.82
CA GLU A 6 12.54 8.97 0.55
C GLU A 6 11.18 8.37 0.97
N ALA A 7 10.07 8.94 0.50
CA ALA A 7 8.73 8.40 0.74
C ALA A 7 8.50 7.08 0.00
N VAL A 8 8.99 6.94 -1.24
CA VAL A 8 8.93 5.69 -2.00
C VAL A 8 9.79 4.62 -1.35
N GLU A 9 11.01 4.92 -0.93
CA GLU A 9 11.88 3.97 -0.22
C GLU A 9 11.22 3.43 1.05
N THR A 10 10.59 4.32 1.84
CA THR A 10 9.83 3.91 3.03
C THR A 10 8.68 2.98 2.64
N PHE A 11 7.91 3.35 1.61
CA PHE A 11 6.81 2.52 1.13
C PHE A 11 7.27 1.15 0.63
N LEU A 12 8.34 1.08 -0.16
CA LEU A 12 8.85 -0.18 -0.70
C LEU A 12 9.42 -1.08 0.40
N THR A 13 10.03 -0.48 1.44
CA THR A 13 10.46 -1.22 2.63
C THR A 13 9.26 -1.84 3.36
N ASP A 14 8.20 -1.06 3.57
CA ASP A 14 6.95 -1.54 4.19
C ASP A 14 6.17 -2.53 3.29
N ALA A 15 6.44 -2.49 1.98
CA ALA A 15 5.76 -3.28 0.96
C ALA A 15 6.47 -4.57 0.57
N ALA A 16 7.69 -4.78 1.06
CA ALA A 16 8.56 -5.89 0.68
C ALA A 16 7.91 -7.28 0.87
N ASP A 17 7.01 -7.42 1.85
CA ASP A 17 6.37 -8.70 2.17
C ASP A 17 5.17 -9.05 1.28
N TRP A 18 4.67 -8.11 0.47
CA TRP A 18 3.44 -8.30 -0.31
C TRP A 18 3.47 -7.78 -1.75
N LEU A 19 4.50 -7.04 -2.16
CA LEU A 19 4.77 -6.81 -3.58
C LEU A 19 5.49 -8.02 -4.18
N ALA A 20 5.15 -8.33 -5.43
CA ALA A 20 5.76 -9.44 -6.16
C ALA A 20 6.54 -8.94 -7.38
N ASP A 21 7.34 -9.81 -8.00
CA ASP A 21 8.15 -9.44 -9.17
C ASP A 21 7.30 -8.87 -10.33
N GLU A 22 6.04 -9.29 -10.46
CA GLU A 22 5.07 -8.75 -11.42
C GLU A 22 4.78 -7.25 -11.25
N ASP A 23 5.04 -6.69 -10.06
CA ASP A 23 4.90 -5.26 -9.77
C ASP A 23 6.12 -4.42 -10.18
N SER A 24 7.23 -5.06 -10.56
CA SER A 24 8.48 -4.38 -10.90
C SER A 24 8.31 -3.21 -11.88
N PRO A 25 7.53 -3.32 -12.98
CA PRO A 25 7.33 -2.19 -13.88
C PRO A 25 6.67 -0.97 -13.22
N ALA A 26 5.71 -1.21 -12.32
CA ALA A 26 5.02 -0.16 -11.58
C ALA A 26 5.91 0.45 -10.48
N VAL A 27 6.74 -0.36 -9.83
CA VAL A 27 7.75 0.09 -8.84
C VAL A 27 8.78 1.01 -9.51
N VAL A 28 9.40 0.56 -10.61
CA VAL A 28 10.38 1.36 -11.35
C VAL A 28 9.75 2.68 -11.80
N PHE A 29 8.51 2.63 -12.30
CA PHE A 29 7.80 3.83 -12.71
C PHE A 29 7.56 4.80 -11.54
N LEU A 30 7.20 4.28 -10.36
CA LEU A 30 6.98 5.09 -9.16
C LEU A 30 8.27 5.78 -8.72
N GLU A 31 9.40 5.06 -8.69
CA GLU A 31 10.73 5.60 -8.35
C GLU A 31 11.17 6.69 -9.32
N GLN A 32 11.05 6.45 -10.63
CA GLN A 32 11.42 7.44 -11.65
C GLN A 32 10.54 8.69 -11.58
N THR A 33 9.26 8.55 -11.25
CA THR A 33 8.35 9.70 -11.08
C THR A 33 8.70 10.48 -9.80
N ALA A 34 9.08 9.79 -8.73
CA ALA A 34 9.51 10.40 -7.47
C ALA A 34 10.78 11.24 -7.65
N ALA A 35 11.80 10.70 -8.31
CA ALA A 35 13.04 11.42 -8.61
C ALA A 35 12.81 12.68 -9.45
N GLN A 36 11.86 12.62 -10.41
CA GLN A 36 11.47 13.78 -11.19
C GLN A 36 10.72 14.83 -10.35
N LEU A 37 9.84 14.41 -9.44
CA LEU A 37 9.12 15.31 -8.54
C LEU A 37 10.05 16.04 -7.57
N ASP A 38 11.09 15.35 -7.09
CA ASP A 38 12.14 15.92 -6.24
C ASP A 38 12.91 17.02 -6.95
N THR A 39 13.06 16.92 -8.27
CA THR A 39 13.72 17.94 -9.10
C THR A 39 12.76 19.06 -9.49
N LYS A 40 11.57 18.71 -9.98
CA LYS A 40 10.56 19.64 -10.49
C LYS A 40 9.16 19.12 -10.22
N MET A 41 8.53 19.70 -9.20
CA MET A 41 7.14 19.46 -8.90
C MET A 41 6.24 19.96 -10.03
N THR A 42 5.48 19.06 -10.67
CA THR A 42 4.43 19.43 -11.62
C THR A 42 3.13 18.70 -11.29
N PRO A 43 1.95 19.30 -11.55
CA PRO A 43 0.67 18.65 -11.28
C PRO A 43 0.48 17.33 -12.03
N ALA A 44 1.01 17.22 -13.25
CA ALA A 44 0.96 16.00 -14.05
C ALA A 44 1.76 14.86 -13.41
N LEU A 45 3.02 15.13 -13.01
CA LEU A 45 3.85 14.15 -12.31
C LEU A 45 3.24 13.74 -10.96
N LEU A 46 2.68 14.69 -10.22
CA LEU A 46 2.06 14.41 -8.92
C LEU A 46 0.82 13.52 -9.08
N SER A 47 0.01 13.78 -10.09
CA SER A 47 -1.17 12.96 -10.40
C SER A 47 -0.77 11.54 -10.77
N GLN A 48 0.25 11.41 -11.60
CA GLN A 48 0.76 10.14 -12.08
C GLN A 48 1.42 9.32 -10.96
N PHE A 49 2.20 9.97 -10.10
CA PHE A 49 2.73 9.39 -8.86
C PHE A 49 1.62 8.83 -7.98
N GLY A 50 0.60 9.65 -7.69
CA GLY A 50 -0.50 9.24 -6.83
C GLY A 50 -1.37 8.11 -7.41
N LEU A 51 -1.48 8.00 -8.73
CA LEU A 51 -2.15 6.87 -9.38
C LEU A 51 -1.37 5.56 -9.19
N THR A 52 -0.08 5.57 -9.51
CA THR A 52 0.77 4.38 -9.36
C THR A 52 0.87 3.94 -7.91
N TYR A 53 1.13 4.87 -6.99
CA TYR A 53 1.19 4.59 -5.55
C TYR A 53 -0.08 3.89 -5.04
N ARG A 54 -1.27 4.43 -5.39
CA ARG A 54 -2.55 3.83 -4.97
C ARG A 54 -2.79 2.47 -5.64
N SER A 55 -2.35 2.27 -6.87
CA SER A 55 -2.46 0.98 -7.56
C SER A 55 -1.66 -0.10 -6.83
N LEU A 56 -0.42 0.21 -6.43
CA LEU A 56 0.43 -0.68 -5.65
C LEU A 56 -0.15 -0.90 -4.25
N LEU A 57 -0.56 0.17 -3.57
CA LEU A 57 -1.14 0.07 -2.22
C LEU A 57 -2.38 -0.83 -2.14
N LYS A 58 -3.19 -0.92 -3.20
CA LYS A 58 -4.35 -1.81 -3.27
C LYS A 58 -3.99 -3.30 -3.24
N LYS A 59 -2.74 -3.65 -3.56
CA LYS A 59 -2.26 -5.04 -3.45
C LYS A 59 -1.94 -5.43 -2.01
N LYS A 60 -1.85 -4.47 -1.09
CA LYS A 60 -1.65 -4.75 0.33
C LYS A 60 -2.74 -5.72 0.79
N PRO A 61 -2.38 -6.90 1.34
CA PRO A 61 -3.36 -7.83 1.84
C PRO A 61 -4.17 -7.13 2.93
N VAL A 62 -5.48 -7.00 2.69
CA VAL A 62 -6.40 -6.56 3.74
C VAL A 62 -6.40 -7.69 4.74
N LYS A 63 -5.84 -7.45 5.93
CA LYS A 63 -6.11 -8.29 7.08
C LYS A 63 -7.60 -8.12 7.31
N VAL A 64 -8.40 -9.03 6.75
CA VAL A 64 -9.81 -9.13 7.08
C VAL A 64 -9.78 -9.54 8.54
N GLU A 65 -9.86 -8.56 9.44
CA GLU A 65 -10.45 -8.78 10.74
C GLU A 65 -11.89 -9.21 10.45
N GLN A 66 -12.07 -10.48 10.08
CA GLN A 66 -13.26 -11.21 10.48
C GLN A 66 -13.13 -11.23 12.00
N GLU A 67 -13.56 -10.15 12.64
CA GLU A 67 -14.10 -10.28 13.98
C GLU A 67 -15.07 -11.44 13.89
N ASP A 68 -14.70 -12.47 14.63
CA ASP A 68 -15.16 -13.83 14.53
C ASP A 68 -16.63 -13.84 15.00
N GLU A 69 -17.54 -13.37 14.14
CA GLU A 69 -18.97 -13.32 14.40
C GLU A 69 -19.49 -14.73 14.73
N LEU A 70 -18.80 -15.74 14.20
CA LEU A 70 -19.01 -17.15 14.53
C LEU A 70 -18.51 -17.49 15.95
N ALA A 71 -17.29 -17.12 16.35
CA ALA A 71 -16.83 -17.33 17.72
C ALA A 71 -17.65 -16.56 18.76
N LYS A 72 -18.15 -15.37 18.41
CA LYS A 72 -19.08 -14.61 19.26
C LYS A 72 -20.41 -15.34 19.41
N ALA A 73 -20.99 -15.82 18.31
CA ALA A 73 -22.24 -16.58 18.33
C ALA A 73 -22.12 -17.93 19.08
N LEU A 74 -20.97 -18.60 19.00
CA LEU A 74 -20.71 -19.81 19.79
C LEU A 74 -20.58 -19.52 21.29
N ALA A 75 -19.84 -18.46 21.67
CA ALA A 75 -19.70 -18.07 23.06
C ALA A 75 -21.05 -17.63 23.69
N GLU A 76 -21.93 -17.01 22.90
CA GLU A 76 -23.29 -16.66 23.34
C GLU A 76 -24.18 -17.91 23.50
N ALA A 77 -24.01 -18.94 22.67
CA ALA A 77 -24.77 -20.19 22.77
C ALA A 77 -24.34 -21.08 23.95
N GLU A 78 -23.07 -21.02 24.37
CA GLU A 78 -22.56 -21.77 25.52
C GLU A 78 -22.95 -21.17 26.88
N GLN A 79 -23.45 -19.92 26.91
CA GLN A 79 -23.88 -19.25 28.15
C GLN A 79 -25.35 -19.49 28.54
N ASP A 80 -26.14 -20.14 27.68
CA ASP A 80 -27.57 -20.43 27.91
C ASP A 80 -27.83 -21.88 28.39
N GLN A 81 -26.81 -22.54 28.96
CA GLN A 81 -26.91 -23.92 29.50
C GLN A 81 -26.64 -24.01 31.01
#